data_AF-A0A4S3ZZU9-F1
#
_entry.id   AF-A0A4S3ZZU9-F1
#
_cell.length_a   1.000
_cell.length_b   1.000
_cell.length_c   1.000
_cell.angle_alpha   90.00
_cell.angle_beta   90.00
_cell.angle_gamma   90.00
#
_symmetry.space_group_name_H-M   'P 1'
#
loop_
_entity.id
_entity.type
_entity.pdbx_description
1 polymer ?
#
loop_
_entity_poly.entity_id
_entity_poly.type
_entity_poly.pdbx_seq_one_letter_code
_entity_poly.pdbx_strand_id
1 'polypeptide(L)'
;MRNWILLILTFLSLNSFAQELNCSVSVNYSQITNVNPQIFKTLEKQVTEFMNNTKWTEKTFKQNERINCVVFITVNGFDSNNFDATIQVQSSRPIYNSTYSSPVFNINDKDFKFRYVEFENMYFNPNSFDSNLISVLAFYANMIIGIDADTYQNMGGAKYLDAALAIANVAQSSGYEGWVQSEKRNTRYYLINDMLSNTYAPFREAMYQYHLQGLDRMAENQKTAKEKVIASIETLSKVHDVRPNSFLMRVFFDAKVDELVSMYSGGPNVDIVQLTEKLNRISPLNSSKWSNIKY
;
A
#
# COMPACT_ATOMS: atom_id res chain seq x y z
N MET A 1 5.82 -7.01 -44.20
CA MET A 1 5.33 -8.12 -43.35
C MET A 1 6.15 -8.33 -42.09
N ARG A 2 7.50 -8.42 -42.14
CA ARG A 2 8.35 -8.56 -40.93
C ARG A 2 8.18 -7.43 -39.89
N ASN A 3 8.01 -6.19 -40.33
CA ASN A 3 7.79 -5.04 -39.43
C ASN A 3 6.39 -5.03 -38.78
N TRP A 4 5.40 -5.69 -39.38
CA TRP A 4 4.05 -5.79 -38.80
C TRP A 4 3.97 -6.89 -37.74
N ILE A 5 4.74 -7.98 -37.90
CA ILE A 5 4.87 -9.04 -36.89
C ILE A 5 5.59 -8.51 -35.64
N LEU A 6 6.63 -7.70 -35.80
CA LEU A 6 7.31 -7.02 -34.68
C LEU A 6 6.35 -6.07 -33.95
N LEU A 7 5.50 -5.33 -34.66
CA LEU A 7 4.50 -4.44 -34.07
C LEU A 7 3.42 -5.20 -33.28
N ILE A 8 2.96 -6.35 -33.81
CA ILE A 8 1.99 -7.23 -33.12
C ILE A 8 2.62 -7.91 -31.90
N LEU A 9 3.89 -8.31 -31.95
CA LEU A 9 4.59 -8.88 -30.78
C LEU A 9 4.82 -7.84 -29.67
N THR A 10 5.04 -6.56 -30.01
CA THR A 10 5.16 -5.49 -29.02
C THR A 10 3.83 -5.06 -28.39
N PHE A 11 2.69 -5.33 -29.05
CA PHE A 11 1.37 -5.07 -28.45
C PHE A 11 0.90 -6.17 -27.49
N LEU A 12 1.49 -7.37 -27.56
CA LEU A 12 1.17 -8.49 -26.66
C LEU A 12 1.92 -8.46 -25.31
N SER A 13 2.84 -7.52 -25.11
CA SER A 13 3.62 -7.39 -23.87
C SER A 13 3.13 -6.30 -22.91
N LEU A 14 2.00 -5.64 -23.20
CA LEU A 14 1.30 -4.77 -22.23
C LEU A 14 0.50 -5.62 -21.23
N ASN A 15 1.21 -6.52 -20.55
CA ASN A 15 0.66 -7.28 -19.44
C ASN A 15 0.79 -6.41 -18.19
N SER A 16 -0.32 -5.84 -17.72
CA SER A 16 -0.33 -5.25 -16.38
C SER A 16 0.05 -6.33 -15.37
N PHE A 17 1.13 -6.08 -14.61
CA PHE A 17 1.58 -6.93 -13.52
C PHE A 17 0.79 -6.52 -12.31
N ALA A 18 -0.28 -7.25 -12.03
CA ALA A 18 -1.01 -7.07 -10.80
C ALA A 18 -1.35 -8.44 -10.29
N GLN A 19 -0.72 -8.75 -9.19
CA GLN A 19 -0.74 -10.03 -8.53
C GLN A 19 -1.99 -10.18 -7.67
N GLU A 20 -2.35 -11.42 -7.35
CA GLU A 20 -3.39 -11.70 -6.33
C GLU A 20 -2.81 -11.59 -4.92
N LEU A 21 -3.68 -11.50 -3.92
CA LEU A 21 -3.26 -11.29 -2.54
C LEU A 21 -2.93 -12.60 -1.80
N ASN A 22 -1.97 -12.49 -0.88
CA ASN A 22 -1.66 -13.45 0.16
C ASN A 22 -1.62 -12.71 1.50
N CYS A 23 -2.81 -12.40 2.03
CA CYS A 23 -2.98 -11.63 3.26
C CYS A 23 -3.11 -12.53 4.49
N SER A 24 -2.30 -12.25 5.51
CA SER A 24 -2.53 -12.74 6.87
C SER A 24 -3.37 -11.72 7.63
N VAL A 25 -4.48 -12.16 8.23
CA VAL A 25 -5.38 -11.29 9.01
C VAL A 25 -5.28 -11.67 10.48
N SER A 26 -5.25 -10.67 11.36
CA SER A 26 -5.37 -10.87 12.80
C SER A 26 -6.34 -9.86 13.39
N VAL A 27 -7.21 -10.33 14.29
CA VAL A 27 -8.17 -9.51 15.02
C VAL A 27 -7.80 -9.47 16.50
N ASN A 28 -7.39 -8.31 16.99
CA ASN A 28 -7.17 -8.06 18.40
C ASN A 28 -8.45 -7.54 19.06
N TYR A 29 -8.96 -8.30 20.02
CA TYR A 29 -10.14 -7.97 20.83
C TYR A 29 -9.81 -7.98 22.33
N SER A 30 -8.53 -7.79 22.69
CA SER A 30 -8.05 -7.85 24.09
C SER A 30 -8.70 -6.80 25.01
N GLN A 31 -9.22 -5.72 24.43
CA GLN A 31 -9.92 -4.66 25.16
C GLN A 31 -11.42 -4.96 25.37
N ILE A 32 -11.96 -5.99 24.71
CA ILE A 32 -13.37 -6.35 24.80
C ILE A 32 -13.57 -7.39 25.90
N THR A 33 -14.46 -7.06 26.84
CA THR A 33 -14.80 -7.94 27.98
C THR A 33 -16.23 -8.43 27.88
N ASN A 34 -16.53 -9.59 28.46
CA ASN A 34 -17.90 -10.13 28.60
C ASN A 34 -18.65 -10.39 27.27
N VAL A 35 -17.92 -10.65 26.19
CA VAL A 35 -18.47 -11.02 24.87
C VAL A 35 -17.92 -12.41 24.50
N ASN A 36 -18.72 -13.21 23.80
CA ASN A 36 -18.27 -14.50 23.30
C ASN A 36 -17.10 -14.31 22.30
N PRO A 37 -15.89 -14.82 22.57
CA PRO A 37 -14.74 -14.64 21.68
C PRO A 37 -14.92 -15.27 20.29
N GLN A 38 -15.90 -16.16 20.12
CA GLN A 38 -16.15 -16.86 18.87
C GLN A 38 -16.42 -15.88 17.71
N ILE A 39 -17.16 -14.80 17.94
CA ILE A 39 -17.49 -13.82 16.89
C ILE A 39 -16.24 -13.20 16.27
N PHE A 40 -15.22 -12.88 17.07
CA PHE A 40 -13.98 -12.30 16.59
C PHE A 40 -13.13 -13.30 15.81
N LYS A 41 -13.14 -14.57 16.23
CA LYS A 41 -12.47 -15.66 15.49
C LYS A 41 -13.15 -15.96 14.16
N THR A 42 -14.49 -15.95 14.14
CA THR A 42 -15.27 -16.09 12.90
C THR A 42 -15.00 -14.91 11.96
N LEU A 43 -14.97 -13.68 12.48
CA LEU A 43 -14.60 -12.48 11.72
C LEU A 43 -13.20 -12.60 11.11
N GLU A 44 -12.19 -12.94 11.91
CA GLU A 44 -10.80 -13.12 11.44
C GLU A 44 -10.72 -14.12 10.28
N LYS A 45 -11.38 -15.27 10.44
CA LYS A 45 -11.44 -16.30 9.40
C LYS A 45 -12.13 -15.80 8.13
N GLN A 46 -13.31 -15.20 8.24
CA GLN A 46 -14.07 -14.74 7.08
C GLN A 46 -13.36 -13.60 6.35
N VAL A 47 -12.73 -12.66 7.07
CA VAL A 47 -11.92 -11.60 6.45
C VAL A 47 -10.71 -12.19 5.74
N THR A 48 -10.04 -13.19 6.34
CA THR A 48 -8.92 -13.90 5.68
C THR A 48 -9.37 -14.59 4.39
N GLU A 49 -10.50 -15.30 4.42
CA GLU A 49 -11.07 -15.96 3.25
C GLU A 49 -11.48 -14.95 2.19
N PHE A 50 -12.14 -13.86 2.58
CA PHE A 50 -12.55 -12.79 1.67
C PHE A 50 -11.36 -12.15 0.96
N MET A 51 -10.30 -11.77 1.68
CA MET A 51 -9.13 -11.11 1.09
C MET A 51 -8.38 -12.00 0.10
N ASN A 52 -8.28 -13.30 0.40
CA ASN A 52 -7.45 -14.25 -0.37
C ASN A 52 -8.21 -15.01 -1.47
N ASN A 53 -9.53 -15.16 -1.35
CA ASN A 53 -10.35 -15.92 -2.31
C ASN A 53 -11.17 -15.04 -3.25
N THR A 54 -11.33 -13.75 -2.95
CA THR A 54 -11.91 -12.79 -3.90
C THR A 54 -10.92 -12.58 -5.04
N LYS A 55 -11.42 -12.61 -6.28
CA LYS A 55 -10.63 -12.29 -7.46
C LYS A 55 -10.58 -10.77 -7.63
N TRP A 56 -9.42 -10.18 -7.36
CA TRP A 56 -9.20 -8.75 -7.54
C TRP A 56 -8.69 -8.41 -8.94
N THR A 57 -8.10 -9.40 -9.61
CA THR A 57 -7.51 -9.26 -10.94
C THR A 57 -8.11 -10.26 -11.93
N GLU A 58 -7.91 -10.02 -13.22
CA GLU A 58 -8.37 -10.93 -14.29
C GLU A 58 -7.43 -12.11 -14.53
N LYS A 59 -6.25 -12.11 -13.89
CA LYS A 59 -5.18 -13.06 -14.15
C LYS A 59 -5.13 -14.14 -13.07
N THR A 60 -4.58 -15.30 -13.43
CA THR A 60 -4.32 -16.38 -12.48
C THR A 60 -2.83 -16.36 -12.12
N PHE A 61 -2.52 -16.45 -10.83
CA PHE A 61 -1.16 -16.36 -10.31
C PHE A 61 -0.80 -17.60 -9.52
N LYS A 62 0.49 -17.97 -9.58
CA LYS A 62 1.05 -18.97 -8.68
C LYS A 62 1.17 -18.38 -7.27
N GLN A 63 1.21 -19.24 -6.26
CA GLN A 63 1.29 -18.79 -4.86
C GLN A 63 2.49 -17.87 -4.58
N ASN A 64 3.63 -18.13 -5.22
CA ASN A 64 4.85 -17.33 -5.09
C ASN A 64 4.81 -15.99 -5.86
N GLU A 65 3.79 -15.79 -6.69
CA GLU A 65 3.55 -14.55 -7.43
C GLU A 65 2.46 -13.72 -6.76
N ARG A 66 2.06 -14.04 -5.52
CA ARG A 66 1.06 -13.27 -4.78
C ARG A 66 1.71 -12.21 -3.90
N ILE A 67 1.01 -11.09 -3.70
CA ILE A 67 1.47 -9.98 -2.85
C ILE A 67 1.29 -10.39 -1.39
N ASN A 68 2.36 -10.35 -0.62
CA ASN A 68 2.29 -10.62 0.81
C ASN A 68 1.74 -9.38 1.53
N CYS A 69 0.64 -9.56 2.25
CA CYS A 69 -0.01 -8.51 3.02
C CYS A 69 -0.32 -8.95 4.45
N VAL A 70 -0.41 -7.98 5.34
CA VAL A 70 -0.85 -8.17 6.72
C VAL A 70 -1.95 -7.17 7.03
N VAL A 71 -3.07 -7.68 7.53
CA VAL A 71 -4.20 -6.86 7.99
C VAL A 71 -4.37 -7.11 9.48
N PHE A 72 -4.23 -6.05 10.28
CA PHE A 72 -4.40 -6.10 11.72
C PHE A 72 -5.59 -5.24 12.12
N ILE A 73 -6.64 -5.87 12.65
CA ILE A 73 -7.85 -5.19 13.09
C ILE A 73 -7.83 -5.13 14.61
N THR A 74 -7.96 -3.94 15.19
CA THR A 74 -8.09 -3.77 16.65
C THR A 74 -9.52 -3.35 16.97
N VAL A 75 -10.25 -4.19 17.70
CA VAL A 75 -11.61 -3.91 18.15
C VAL A 75 -11.56 -3.10 19.44
N ASN A 76 -12.00 -1.85 19.37
CA ASN A 76 -12.04 -0.91 20.50
C ASN A 76 -13.40 -0.93 21.20
N GLY A 77 -14.46 -1.26 20.46
CA GLY A 77 -15.81 -1.36 20.98
C GLY A 77 -16.64 -2.36 20.18
N PHE A 78 -17.59 -3.00 20.87
CA PHE A 78 -18.52 -3.94 20.26
C PHE A 78 -19.88 -3.80 20.94
N ASP A 79 -20.91 -3.57 20.12
CA ASP A 79 -22.31 -3.56 20.56
C ASP A 79 -23.18 -4.34 19.58
N SER A 80 -23.61 -5.51 20.02
CA SER A 80 -24.49 -6.42 19.29
C SER A 80 -23.89 -6.89 17.96
N ASN A 81 -24.03 -6.12 16.89
CA ASN A 81 -23.45 -6.41 15.56
C ASN A 81 -22.58 -5.25 15.05
N ASN A 82 -22.44 -4.18 15.82
CA ASN A 82 -21.66 -3.00 15.45
C ASN A 82 -20.28 -3.06 16.10
N PHE A 83 -19.26 -2.85 15.29
CA PHE A 83 -17.86 -2.87 15.68
C PHE A 83 -17.31 -1.46 15.54
N ASP A 84 -16.68 -0.97 16.61
CA ASP A 84 -15.81 0.19 16.59
C ASP A 84 -14.37 -0.32 16.60
N ALA A 85 -13.65 -0.14 15.50
CA ALA A 85 -12.34 -0.72 15.29
C ALA A 85 -11.38 0.23 14.57
N THR A 86 -10.11 -0.10 14.62
CA THR A 86 -9.08 0.43 13.72
C THR A 86 -8.50 -0.69 12.88
N ILE A 87 -7.95 -0.34 11.71
CA ILE A 87 -7.32 -1.29 10.80
C ILE A 87 -5.93 -0.79 10.41
N GLN A 88 -4.93 -1.65 10.56
CA GLN A 88 -3.61 -1.44 10.01
C GLN A 88 -3.40 -2.39 8.84
N VAL A 89 -2.98 -1.84 7.71
CA VAL A 89 -2.74 -2.60 6.48
C VAL A 89 -1.31 -2.42 6.05
N GLN A 90 -0.62 -3.53 5.82
CA GLN A 90 0.75 -3.57 5.35
C GLN A 90 0.88 -4.49 4.15
N SER A 91 1.75 -4.14 3.20
CA SER A 91 2.18 -5.04 2.13
C SER A 91 3.68 -5.02 1.94
N SER A 92 4.21 -6.11 1.42
CA SER A 92 5.62 -6.25 1.09
C SER A 92 5.81 -7.09 -0.16
N ARG A 93 6.94 -6.85 -0.83
CA ARG A 93 7.34 -7.62 -2.00
C ARG A 93 8.76 -8.16 -1.87
N PRO A 94 9.03 -9.36 -2.41
CA PRO A 94 10.39 -9.86 -2.48
C PRO A 94 11.24 -9.00 -3.43
N ILE A 95 12.51 -8.82 -3.08
CA ILE A 95 13.50 -8.17 -3.95
C ILE A 95 14.15 -9.20 -4.86
N TYR A 96 14.37 -8.80 -6.12
CA TYR A 96 14.95 -9.69 -7.13
C TYR A 96 16.29 -10.27 -6.67
N ASN A 97 16.43 -11.60 -6.83
CA ASN A 97 17.64 -12.35 -6.46
C ASN A 97 18.09 -12.13 -5.00
N SER A 98 17.14 -11.94 -4.08
CA SER A 98 17.39 -11.72 -2.65
C SER A 98 16.34 -12.45 -1.80
N THR A 99 16.72 -12.77 -0.56
CA THR A 99 15.78 -13.27 0.46
C THR A 99 15.07 -12.13 1.20
N TYR A 100 15.42 -10.87 0.89
CA TYR A 100 14.85 -9.71 1.54
C TYR A 100 13.46 -9.37 0.98
N SER A 101 12.52 -9.08 1.89
CA SER A 101 11.19 -8.57 1.55
C SER A 101 11.12 -7.09 1.90
N SER A 102 10.87 -6.26 0.90
CA SER A 102 10.77 -4.81 1.06
C SER A 102 9.32 -4.41 1.40
N PRO A 103 9.09 -3.64 2.48
CA PRO A 103 7.77 -3.07 2.76
C PRO A 103 7.38 -2.08 1.66
N VAL A 104 6.16 -2.18 1.13
CA VAL A 104 5.68 -1.33 0.03
C VAL A 104 4.64 -0.33 0.52
N PHE A 105 3.70 -0.79 1.33
CA PHE A 105 2.61 0.00 1.85
C PHE A 105 2.44 -0.26 3.34
N ASN A 106 2.21 0.79 4.13
CA ASN A 106 1.92 0.71 5.55
C ASN A 106 0.99 1.87 5.91
N ILE A 107 -0.22 1.56 6.37
CA ILE A 107 -1.20 2.56 6.78
C ILE A 107 -1.91 2.12 8.05
N ASN A 108 -2.19 3.08 8.92
CA ASN A 108 -3.06 2.92 10.07
C ASN A 108 -4.30 3.80 9.87
N ASP A 109 -5.44 3.14 9.73
CA ASP A 109 -6.74 3.76 9.55
C ASP A 109 -7.58 3.60 10.82
N LYS A 110 -7.93 4.76 11.39
CA LYS A 110 -8.67 4.85 12.64
C LYS A 110 -10.18 4.89 12.44
N ASP A 111 -10.63 5.10 11.20
CA ASP A 111 -12.03 5.35 10.89
C ASP A 111 -12.66 4.05 10.33
N PHE A 112 -12.60 2.97 11.13
CA PHE A 112 -13.02 1.62 10.72
C PHE A 112 -14.15 1.07 11.60
N LYS A 113 -15.32 1.71 11.49
CA LYS A 113 -16.57 1.22 12.10
C LYS A 113 -17.35 0.39 11.09
N PHE A 114 -17.91 -0.74 11.51
CA PHE A 114 -18.67 -1.59 10.60
C PHE A 114 -19.70 -2.44 11.34
N ARG A 115 -20.69 -2.92 10.58
CA ARG A 115 -21.62 -3.95 11.03
C ARG A 115 -21.16 -5.31 10.55
N TYR A 116 -21.24 -6.33 11.41
CA TYR A 116 -20.91 -7.71 11.10
C TYR A 116 -21.88 -8.68 11.76
N VAL A 117 -22.29 -9.71 11.02
CA VAL A 117 -23.12 -10.82 11.50
C VAL A 117 -22.42 -12.11 11.14
N GLU A 118 -22.28 -13.03 12.09
CA GLU A 118 -21.62 -14.31 11.84
C GLU A 118 -22.32 -15.10 10.74
N PHE A 119 -21.51 -15.79 9.93
CA PHE A 119 -21.96 -16.65 8.83
C PHE A 119 -22.67 -15.94 7.67
N GLU A 120 -22.85 -14.62 7.73
CA GLU A 120 -23.25 -13.83 6.57
C GLU A 120 -22.14 -13.91 5.51
N ASN A 121 -22.54 -14.09 4.25
CA ASN A 121 -21.58 -14.22 3.15
C ASN A 121 -20.97 -12.85 2.82
N MET A 122 -19.64 -12.76 2.82
CA MET A 122 -18.95 -11.55 2.37
C MET A 122 -18.84 -11.58 0.84
N TYR A 123 -19.71 -10.82 0.17
CA TYR A 123 -19.69 -10.65 -1.27
C TYR A 123 -19.43 -9.18 -1.64
N PHE A 124 -18.45 -8.96 -2.51
CA PHE A 124 -18.12 -7.61 -2.98
C PHE A 124 -18.83 -7.30 -4.29
N ASN A 125 -19.57 -6.18 -4.31
CA ASN A 125 -20.13 -5.58 -5.50
C ASN A 125 -19.44 -4.23 -5.77
N PRO A 126 -18.74 -4.05 -6.91
CA PRO A 126 -18.07 -2.78 -7.21
C PRO A 126 -19.04 -1.62 -7.50
N ASN A 127 -20.33 -1.91 -7.76
CA ASN A 127 -21.31 -0.90 -8.17
C ASN A 127 -22.27 -0.50 -7.03
N SER A 128 -22.20 -1.13 -5.86
CA SER A 128 -23.06 -0.82 -4.71
C SER A 128 -22.29 -0.79 -3.40
N PHE A 129 -22.78 0.02 -2.46
CA PHE A 129 -22.31 0.00 -1.09
C PHE A 129 -23.20 -0.92 -0.27
N ASP A 130 -22.72 -2.13 0.02
CA ASP A 130 -23.49 -3.12 0.79
C ASP A 130 -23.06 -3.16 2.26
N SER A 131 -21.75 -3.09 2.53
CA SER A 131 -21.19 -3.14 3.88
C SER A 131 -19.87 -2.39 3.97
N ASN A 132 -19.71 -1.59 5.04
CA ASN A 132 -18.46 -0.86 5.26
C ASN A 132 -17.25 -1.78 5.46
N LEU A 133 -17.44 -2.93 6.12
CA LEU A 133 -16.38 -3.93 6.29
C LEU A 133 -15.86 -4.38 4.92
N ILE A 134 -16.78 -4.76 4.03
CA ILE A 134 -16.45 -5.25 2.68
C ILE A 134 -15.81 -4.13 1.84
N SER A 135 -16.39 -2.93 1.86
CA SER A 135 -15.87 -1.80 1.07
C SER A 135 -14.48 -1.35 1.53
N VAL A 136 -14.18 -1.32 2.83
CA VAL A 136 -12.84 -0.98 3.33
C VAL A 136 -11.82 -2.04 2.93
N LEU A 137 -12.16 -3.32 3.07
CA LEU A 137 -11.28 -4.42 2.68
C LEU A 137 -11.01 -4.42 1.17
N ALA A 138 -12.05 -4.24 0.35
CA ALA A 138 -11.92 -4.13 -1.10
C ALA A 138 -11.13 -2.90 -1.55
N PHE A 139 -11.30 -1.77 -0.85
CA PHE A 139 -10.49 -0.57 -1.07
C PHE A 139 -9.01 -0.86 -0.84
N TYR A 140 -8.66 -1.45 0.32
CA TYR A 140 -7.27 -1.76 0.63
C TYR A 140 -6.66 -2.85 -0.24
N ALA A 141 -7.45 -3.83 -0.67
CA ALA A 141 -7.02 -4.80 -1.68
C ALA A 141 -6.55 -4.10 -2.97
N ASN A 142 -7.37 -3.20 -3.50
CA ASN A 142 -7.05 -2.43 -4.71
C ASN A 142 -5.88 -1.44 -4.50
N MET A 143 -5.78 -0.82 -3.33
CA MET A 143 -4.64 0.02 -2.97
C MET A 143 -3.33 -0.78 -2.96
N ILE A 144 -3.31 -1.95 -2.32
CA ILE A 144 -2.13 -2.82 -2.28
C ILE A 144 -1.71 -3.21 -3.68
N ILE A 145 -2.64 -3.70 -4.50
CA ILE A 145 -2.35 -4.16 -5.87
C ILE A 145 -1.88 -2.99 -6.75
N GLY A 146 -2.51 -1.83 -6.63
CA GLY A 146 -2.12 -0.64 -7.39
C GLY A 146 -0.71 -0.17 -7.05
N ILE A 147 -0.40 -0.02 -5.76
CA ILE A 147 0.93 0.45 -5.35
C ILE A 147 2.00 -0.61 -5.68
N ASP A 148 1.72 -1.89 -5.49
CA ASP A 148 2.63 -2.97 -5.86
C ASP A 148 2.95 -2.97 -7.36
N ALA A 149 1.93 -2.83 -8.21
CA ALA A 149 2.11 -2.72 -9.66
C ALA A 149 2.97 -1.50 -10.06
N ASP A 150 2.84 -0.37 -9.37
CA ASP A 150 3.71 0.79 -9.59
C ASP A 150 5.18 0.52 -9.26
N THR A 151 5.47 -0.43 -8.37
CA THR A 151 6.85 -0.82 -8.06
C THR A 151 7.52 -1.61 -9.19
N TYR A 152 6.75 -2.26 -10.06
CA TYR A 152 7.25 -3.06 -11.19
C TYR A 152 7.19 -2.32 -12.53
N GLN A 153 6.29 -1.34 -12.66
CA GLN A 153 6.13 -0.56 -13.87
C GLN A 153 5.71 0.85 -13.52
N ASN A 154 6.33 1.84 -14.16
CA ASN A 154 5.93 3.22 -13.99
C ASN A 154 4.43 3.41 -14.28
N MET A 155 3.69 3.90 -13.28
CA MET A 155 2.23 4.08 -13.31
C MET A 155 1.42 2.80 -13.59
N GLY A 156 2.00 1.61 -13.40
CA GLY A 156 1.38 0.31 -13.69
C GLY A 156 0.10 0.03 -12.89
N GLY A 157 -0.06 0.67 -11.74
CA GLY A 157 -1.18 0.50 -10.81
C GLY A 157 -2.48 1.24 -11.16
N ALA A 158 -2.50 2.04 -12.24
CA ALA A 158 -3.59 2.99 -12.50
C ALA A 158 -4.98 2.34 -12.47
N LYS A 159 -5.15 1.19 -13.14
CA LYS A 159 -6.42 0.43 -13.17
C LYS A 159 -6.96 0.11 -11.77
N TYR A 160 -6.10 -0.29 -10.84
CA TYR A 160 -6.51 -0.70 -9.49
C TYR A 160 -6.74 0.50 -8.59
N LEU A 161 -5.96 1.56 -8.76
CA LEU A 161 -6.23 2.82 -8.09
C LEU A 161 -7.56 3.44 -8.55
N ASP A 162 -7.89 3.36 -9.84
CA ASP A 162 -9.21 3.79 -10.35
C ASP A 162 -10.35 2.96 -9.74
N ALA A 163 -10.14 1.65 -9.55
CA ALA A 163 -11.11 0.79 -8.85
C ALA A 163 -11.25 1.17 -7.36
N ALA A 164 -10.15 1.49 -6.67
CA ALA A 164 -10.18 2.01 -5.30
C ALA A 164 -10.92 3.35 -5.22
N LEU A 165 -10.75 4.24 -6.22
CA LEU A 165 -11.46 5.50 -6.30
C LEU A 165 -12.97 5.27 -6.52
N ALA A 166 -13.34 4.32 -7.38
CA ALA A 166 -14.74 3.95 -7.60
C ALA A 166 -15.40 3.45 -6.30
N ILE A 167 -14.71 2.59 -5.53
CA ILE A 167 -15.19 2.15 -4.21
C ILE A 167 -15.38 3.34 -3.26
N ALA A 168 -14.41 4.24 -3.18
CA ALA A 168 -14.51 5.43 -2.34
C ALA A 168 -15.70 6.32 -2.73
N ASN A 169 -15.93 6.50 -4.04
CA ASN A 169 -17.06 7.29 -4.55
C ASN A 169 -18.42 6.67 -4.22
N VAL A 170 -18.57 5.35 -4.39
CA VAL A 170 -19.81 4.65 -4.05
C VAL A 170 -20.06 4.67 -2.53
N ALA A 171 -18.99 4.62 -1.72
CA ALA A 171 -19.07 4.63 -0.27
C ALA A 171 -19.36 6.02 0.35
N GLN A 172 -19.29 7.11 -0.40
CA GLN A 172 -19.55 8.47 0.13
C GLN A 172 -20.97 8.63 0.73
N SER A 173 -21.97 7.96 0.16
CA SER A 173 -23.36 8.02 0.63
C SER A 173 -23.63 7.17 1.86
N SER A 174 -22.65 6.38 2.31
CA SER A 174 -22.83 5.40 3.40
C SER A 174 -22.99 6.03 4.79
N GLY A 175 -22.54 7.28 4.96
CA GLY A 175 -22.49 7.95 6.26
C GLY A 175 -21.36 7.48 7.19
N TYR A 176 -20.52 6.52 6.78
CA TYR A 176 -19.32 6.15 7.53
C TYR A 176 -18.18 7.15 7.30
N GLU A 177 -17.43 7.44 8.36
CA GLU A 177 -16.24 8.30 8.29
C GLU A 177 -15.16 7.69 7.40
N GLY A 178 -14.32 8.54 6.81
CA GLY A 178 -13.16 8.16 6.00
C GLY A 178 -13.43 8.13 4.49
N TRP A 179 -14.68 8.23 4.05
CA TRP A 179 -15.07 8.18 2.64
C TRP A 179 -15.35 9.55 2.00
N VAL A 180 -15.50 10.60 2.81
CA VAL A 180 -15.90 11.93 2.32
C VAL A 180 -14.76 12.94 2.35
N GLN A 181 -14.83 13.93 1.46
CA GLN A 181 -13.84 15.01 1.34
C GLN A 181 -13.96 16.07 2.45
N SER A 182 -15.09 16.18 3.14
CA SER A 182 -15.31 17.25 4.13
C SER A 182 -14.54 17.07 5.44
N GLU A 183 -13.93 15.90 5.65
CA GLU A 183 -13.19 15.56 6.86
C GLU A 183 -11.83 16.27 6.89
N LYS A 184 -11.46 16.89 8.02
CA LYS A 184 -10.18 17.62 8.16
C LYS A 184 -8.98 16.71 8.47
N ARG A 185 -9.12 15.39 8.27
CA ARG A 185 -8.13 14.37 8.64
C ARG A 185 -7.60 13.66 7.39
N ASN A 186 -6.50 12.93 7.54
CA ASN A 186 -5.99 12.05 6.50
C ASN A 186 -6.89 10.80 6.41
N THR A 187 -7.64 10.66 5.34
CA THR A 187 -8.69 9.63 5.19
C THR A 187 -8.44 8.75 3.97
N ARG A 188 -9.21 7.66 3.83
CA ARG A 188 -9.18 6.79 2.65
C ARG A 188 -9.48 7.58 1.37
N TYR A 189 -10.44 8.51 1.43
CA TYR A 189 -10.75 9.40 0.30
C TYR A 189 -9.54 10.24 -0.14
N TYR A 190 -8.88 10.92 0.81
CA TYR A 190 -7.70 11.73 0.47
C TYR A 190 -6.53 10.88 -0.03
N LEU A 191 -6.32 9.70 0.57
CA LEU A 191 -5.29 8.78 0.12
C LEU A 191 -5.41 8.47 -1.37
N ILE A 192 -6.59 8.04 -1.82
CA ILE A 192 -6.77 7.65 -3.22
C ILE A 192 -6.81 8.84 -4.16
N ASN A 193 -7.42 9.95 -3.74
CA ASN A 193 -7.45 11.17 -4.54
C ASN A 193 -6.04 11.73 -4.76
N ASP A 194 -5.21 11.75 -3.73
CA ASP A 194 -3.82 12.18 -3.85
C ASP A 194 -3.02 11.21 -4.75
N MET A 195 -3.22 9.89 -4.62
CA MET A 195 -2.53 8.89 -5.47
C MET A 195 -2.79 9.07 -6.97
N LEU A 196 -4.01 9.49 -7.36
CA LEU A 196 -4.40 9.67 -8.76
C LEU A 196 -4.17 11.10 -9.27
N SER A 197 -3.92 12.05 -8.39
CA SER A 197 -3.72 13.44 -8.78
C SER A 197 -2.35 13.67 -9.41
N ASN A 198 -2.33 14.38 -10.54
CA ASN A 198 -1.10 14.77 -11.24
C ASN A 198 -0.12 15.56 -10.37
N THR A 199 -0.61 16.29 -9.36
CA THR A 199 0.24 17.00 -8.40
C THR A 199 1.16 16.05 -7.64
N TYR A 200 0.73 14.82 -7.40
CA TYR A 200 1.48 13.80 -6.66
C TYR A 200 2.04 12.70 -7.57
N ALA A 201 1.96 12.84 -8.90
CA ALA A 201 2.53 11.89 -9.84
C ALA A 201 4.00 11.48 -9.54
N PRO A 202 4.88 12.38 -9.05
CA PRO A 202 6.24 12.00 -8.66
C PRO A 202 6.32 10.95 -7.54
N PHE A 203 5.29 10.80 -6.70
CA PHE A 203 5.23 9.73 -5.69
C PHE A 203 5.25 8.35 -6.35
N ARG A 204 4.38 8.11 -7.34
CA ARG A 204 4.26 6.82 -8.02
C ARG A 204 5.50 6.52 -8.87
N GLU A 205 6.05 7.54 -9.52
CA GLU A 205 7.35 7.45 -10.20
C GLU A 205 8.47 7.07 -9.23
N ALA A 206 8.52 7.69 -8.04
CA ALA A 206 9.52 7.37 -7.03
C ALA A 206 9.41 5.92 -6.55
N MET A 207 8.19 5.36 -6.41
CA MET A 207 8.00 3.94 -6.08
C MET A 207 8.62 3.00 -7.13
N TYR A 208 8.42 3.30 -8.41
CA TYR A 208 9.05 2.55 -9.51
C TYR A 208 10.58 2.64 -9.48
N GLN A 209 11.13 3.86 -9.34
CA GLN A 209 12.57 4.10 -9.28
C GLN A 209 13.22 3.43 -8.08
N TYR A 210 12.58 3.55 -6.91
CA TYR A 210 13.07 3.01 -5.65
C TYR A 210 13.17 1.48 -5.71
N HIS A 211 12.12 0.81 -6.18
CA HIS A 211 12.04 -0.65 -6.17
C HIS A 211 12.73 -1.30 -7.37
N LEU A 212 12.25 -1.09 -8.60
CA LEU A 212 12.77 -1.80 -9.76
C LEU A 212 14.16 -1.30 -10.19
N GLN A 213 14.40 0.01 -10.14
CA GLN A 213 15.69 0.57 -10.57
C GLN A 213 16.73 0.59 -9.44
N GLY A 214 16.27 0.66 -8.19
CA GLY A 214 17.10 0.63 -6.99
C GLY A 214 17.23 -0.77 -6.42
N LEU A 215 16.28 -1.18 -5.58
CA LEU A 215 16.36 -2.41 -4.79
C LEU A 215 16.59 -3.67 -5.63
N ASP A 216 15.88 -3.86 -6.74
CA ASP A 216 16.02 -5.06 -7.60
C ASP A 216 17.37 -5.12 -8.32
N ARG A 217 18.13 -4.02 -8.34
CA ARG A 217 19.50 -3.96 -8.89
C ARG A 217 20.58 -4.14 -7.85
N MET A 218 20.22 -4.30 -6.58
CA MET A 218 21.19 -4.45 -5.48
C MET A 218 22.07 -5.70 -5.63
N ALA A 219 21.51 -6.81 -6.11
CA ALA A 219 22.26 -8.05 -6.32
C ALA A 219 23.30 -7.94 -7.45
N GLU A 220 23.04 -7.08 -8.45
CA GLU A 220 23.95 -6.84 -9.57
C GLU A 220 25.05 -5.84 -9.20
N ASN A 221 24.67 -4.68 -8.66
CA ASN A 221 25.60 -3.63 -8.24
C ASN A 221 25.01 -2.74 -7.15
N GLN A 222 25.46 -2.95 -5.92
CA GLN A 222 24.97 -2.22 -4.75
C GLN A 222 25.22 -0.71 -4.82
N LYS A 223 26.36 -0.25 -5.37
CA LYS A 223 26.68 1.18 -5.42
C LYS A 223 25.72 1.91 -6.36
N THR A 224 25.56 1.40 -7.57
CA THR A 224 24.64 1.99 -8.55
C THR A 224 23.19 1.89 -8.08
N ALA A 225 22.79 0.79 -7.47
CA ALA A 225 21.46 0.63 -6.88
C ALA A 225 21.18 1.68 -5.79
N LYS A 226 22.13 1.91 -4.86
CA LYS A 226 22.03 2.97 -3.86
C LYS A 226 21.90 4.37 -4.49
N GLU A 227 22.66 4.67 -5.53
CA GLU A 227 22.56 5.95 -6.26
C GLU A 227 21.18 6.11 -6.92
N LYS A 228 20.58 5.03 -7.43
CA LYS A 228 19.21 5.05 -7.97
C LYS A 228 18.16 5.25 -6.89
N VAL A 229 18.35 4.69 -5.70
CA VAL A 229 17.47 5.00 -4.56
C VAL A 229 17.60 6.46 -4.15
N ILE A 230 18.79 7.06 -4.11
CA ILE A 230 18.94 8.51 -3.87
C ILE A 230 18.15 9.32 -4.89
N ALA A 231 18.26 8.98 -6.19
CA ALA A 231 17.51 9.65 -7.24
C ALA A 231 15.98 9.53 -7.05
N SER A 232 15.49 8.41 -6.53
CA SER A 232 14.06 8.25 -6.20
C SER A 232 13.62 9.19 -5.07
N ILE A 233 14.49 9.45 -4.07
CA ILE A 233 14.22 10.41 -2.99
C ILE A 233 14.19 11.85 -3.54
N GLU A 234 15.01 12.18 -4.53
CA GLU A 234 14.95 13.47 -5.24
C GLU A 234 13.66 13.59 -6.08
N THR A 235 13.20 12.52 -6.71
CA THR A 235 11.89 12.52 -7.37
C THR A 235 10.77 12.75 -6.36
N LEU A 236 10.83 12.07 -5.21
CA LEU A 236 9.87 12.21 -4.13
C LEU A 236 9.87 13.62 -3.52
N SER A 237 11.02 14.30 -3.43
CA SER A 237 11.10 15.65 -2.87
C SER A 237 10.29 16.68 -3.67
N LYS A 238 10.05 16.44 -4.97
CA LYS A 238 9.18 17.29 -5.81
C LYS A 238 7.75 17.33 -5.27
N VAL A 239 7.27 16.25 -4.67
CA VAL A 239 5.97 16.22 -3.99
C VAL A 239 5.98 17.18 -2.80
N HIS A 240 7.03 17.09 -1.98
CA HIS A 240 7.18 17.92 -0.79
C HIS A 240 7.30 19.41 -1.15
N ASP A 241 7.98 19.75 -2.26
CA ASP A 241 8.13 21.14 -2.70
C ASP A 241 6.80 21.79 -3.10
N VAL A 242 5.86 21.00 -3.63
CA VAL A 242 4.51 21.50 -3.98
C VAL A 242 3.54 21.41 -2.81
N ARG A 243 3.61 20.32 -2.03
CA ARG A 243 2.74 20.03 -0.88
C ARG A 243 3.57 19.52 0.31
N PRO A 244 4.15 20.42 1.11
CA PRO A 244 4.83 20.03 2.34
C PRO A 244 3.88 19.27 3.29
N ASN A 245 4.41 18.30 4.01
CA ASN A 245 3.63 17.46 4.95
C ASN A 245 2.44 16.72 4.31
N SER A 246 2.48 16.41 3.01
CA SER A 246 1.40 15.67 2.36
C SER A 246 1.22 14.28 2.97
N PHE A 247 -0.01 13.75 2.89
CA PHE A 247 -0.32 12.46 3.45
C PHE A 247 0.49 11.33 2.78
N LEU A 248 0.67 11.38 1.46
CA LEU A 248 1.48 10.41 0.73
C LEU A 248 2.94 10.37 1.17
N MET A 249 3.54 11.52 1.53
CA MET A 249 4.91 11.52 2.07
C MET A 249 4.98 10.74 3.38
N ARG A 250 3.97 10.89 4.25
CA ARG A 250 3.89 10.11 5.49
C ARG A 250 3.77 8.61 5.19
N VAL A 251 2.87 8.22 4.27
CA VAL A 251 2.69 6.81 3.87
C VAL A 251 3.99 6.19 3.35
N PHE A 252 4.76 6.94 2.54
CA PHE A 252 6.07 6.47 2.07
C PHE A 252 7.02 6.22 3.25
N PHE A 253 7.21 7.22 4.12
CA PHE A 253 8.19 7.11 5.18
C PHE A 253 7.80 6.10 6.26
N ASP A 254 6.50 5.95 6.56
CA ASP A 254 6.01 4.91 7.49
C ASP A 254 6.35 3.48 7.01
N ALA A 255 6.56 3.28 5.70
CA ALA A 255 7.06 2.02 5.15
C ALA A 255 8.59 1.98 5.00
N LYS A 256 9.22 3.09 4.63
CA LYS A 256 10.59 3.10 4.07
C LYS A 256 11.70 3.55 5.01
N VAL A 257 11.37 4.20 6.12
CA VAL A 257 12.39 4.80 7.01
C VAL A 257 13.43 3.79 7.47
N ASP A 258 12.99 2.64 7.99
CA ASP A 258 13.92 1.66 8.56
C ASP A 258 14.74 0.95 7.47
N GLU A 259 14.16 0.73 6.29
CA GLU A 259 14.85 0.18 5.11
C GLU A 259 15.94 1.15 4.62
N LEU A 260 15.63 2.45 4.52
CA LEU A 260 16.59 3.49 4.15
C LEU A 260 17.76 3.55 5.13
N VAL A 261 17.48 3.59 6.43
CA VAL A 261 18.53 3.62 7.46
C VAL A 261 19.40 2.38 7.37
N SER A 262 18.80 1.19 7.28
CA SER A 262 19.55 -0.08 7.19
C SER A 262 20.43 -0.12 5.94
N MET A 263 19.90 0.31 4.80
CA MET A 263 20.60 0.30 3.52
C MET A 263 21.83 1.22 3.49
N TYR A 264 21.73 2.43 4.07
CA TYR A 264 22.86 3.39 4.15
C TYR A 264 23.64 3.30 5.48
N SER A 265 23.41 2.24 6.26
CA SER A 265 24.28 1.87 7.40
C SER A 265 25.30 0.79 7.02
N GLY A 266 25.13 0.12 5.87
CA GLY A 266 26.07 -0.83 5.31
C GLY A 266 26.77 -0.28 4.06
N GLY A 267 27.91 -0.85 3.65
CA GLY A 267 28.59 -0.46 2.41
C GLY A 267 27.84 -0.88 1.13
N PRO A 268 28.34 -0.49 -0.06
CA PRO A 268 29.45 0.43 -0.31
C PRO A 268 29.06 1.90 -0.07
N ASN A 269 30.06 2.78 0.08
CA ASN A 269 29.85 4.20 0.30
C ASN A 269 29.30 4.91 -0.95
N VAL A 270 28.36 5.83 -0.74
CA VAL A 270 27.85 6.79 -1.74
C VAL A 270 27.80 8.20 -1.14
N ASP A 271 27.47 9.23 -1.94
CA ASP A 271 27.28 10.58 -1.40
C ASP A 271 25.99 10.63 -0.56
N ILE A 272 26.13 10.38 0.74
CA ILE A 272 25.04 10.41 1.72
C ILE A 272 24.79 11.80 2.29
N VAL A 273 25.64 12.80 2.03
CA VAL A 273 25.49 14.14 2.61
C VAL A 273 24.23 14.77 2.07
N GLN A 274 24.10 14.81 0.74
CA GLN A 274 22.93 15.38 0.07
C GLN A 274 21.65 14.59 0.42
N LEU A 275 21.75 13.26 0.47
CA LEU A 275 20.64 12.40 0.89
C LEU A 275 20.16 12.76 2.31
N THR A 276 21.08 12.86 3.27
CA THR A 276 20.74 13.12 4.67
C THR A 276 20.14 14.50 4.85
N GLU A 277 20.67 15.52 4.18
CA GLU A 277 20.07 16.87 4.16
C GLU A 277 18.65 16.84 3.58
N LYS A 278 18.45 16.09 2.49
CA LYS A 278 17.13 15.93 1.86
C LYS A 278 16.14 15.26 2.79
N LEU A 279 16.51 14.12 3.38
CA LEU A 279 15.66 13.35 4.29
C LEU A 279 15.24 14.19 5.51
N ASN A 280 16.16 14.98 6.08
CA ASN A 280 15.84 15.90 7.16
C ASN A 280 14.87 17.01 6.74
N ARG A 281 14.94 17.49 5.49
CA ARG A 281 14.01 18.49 4.96
C ARG A 281 12.62 17.92 4.70
N ILE A 282 12.52 16.73 4.08
CA ILE A 282 11.23 16.18 3.61
C ILE A 282 10.57 15.23 4.62
N SER A 283 11.32 14.76 5.62
CA SER A 283 10.85 13.86 6.69
C SER A 283 11.49 14.22 8.04
N PRO A 284 11.26 15.45 8.54
CA PRO A 284 11.92 15.95 9.76
C PRO A 284 11.53 15.16 11.02
N LEU A 285 10.37 14.51 11.05
CA LEU A 285 9.95 13.69 12.20
C LEU A 285 10.83 12.45 12.41
N ASN A 286 11.59 12.06 11.39
CA ASN A 286 12.50 10.91 11.42
C ASN A 286 13.98 11.32 11.55
N SER A 287 14.29 12.59 11.85
CA SER A 287 15.67 13.10 11.96
C SER A 287 16.58 12.29 12.89
N SER A 288 16.05 11.79 14.00
CA SER A 288 16.80 10.94 14.93
C SER A 288 17.18 9.58 14.35
N LYS A 289 16.44 9.09 13.34
CA LYS A 289 16.77 7.87 12.60
C LYS A 289 17.77 8.16 11.49
N TRP A 290 17.65 9.31 10.81
CA TRP A 290 18.56 9.73 9.74
C TRP A 290 20.01 9.92 10.22
N SER A 291 20.22 10.29 11.48
CA SER A 291 21.57 10.40 12.06
C SER A 291 22.33 9.06 12.15
N ASN A 292 21.64 7.93 11.98
CA ASN A 292 22.28 6.61 11.97
C ASN A 292 22.86 6.23 10.59
N ILE A 293 22.58 7.00 9.54
CA ILE A 293 23.14 6.80 8.20
C ILE A 293 24.64 7.14 8.23
N LYS A 294 25.48 6.23 7.71
CA LYS A 294 26.96 6.31 7.80
C LYS A 294 27.71 5.99 6.51
N TYR A 295 27.07 5.31 5.54
CA TYR A 295 27.70 4.74 4.34
C TYR A 295 26.93 5.01 3.04
#